data_AF-A0A8J2ZAT6-F1
#
_entry.id   AF-A0A8J2ZAT6-F1
#
_cell.length_a   1.000
_cell.length_b   1.000
_cell.length_c   1.000
_cell.angle_alpha   90.00
_cell.angle_beta   90.00
_cell.angle_gamma   90.00
#
_symmetry.space_group_name_H-M   'P 1'
#
loop_
_entity.id
_entity.type
_entity.pdbx_description
1 polymer ?
#
loop_
_entity_poly.entity_id
_entity_poly.type
_entity_poly.pdbx_seq_one_letter_code
_entity_poly.pdbx_strand_id
1 'polypeptide(L)'
;MPPVADPILAALYGAGGGIGALTAGDGAGAIAALRRASAPGEETRALARLARDHGLGRAMERFRAAAAATSDPARALRDPRILEVLLPAMGMPDAVGQGGLAARALMADPSDPKGLLMRLSDKRWREAAATLDLRRRGMDALRDPAVQARLEEGLRRQRWHADLDSSHPGLSDALHFRRRAASVNSAYEILGDPVLRRVVTGALGLPMEIAIQPVETQARAITSRLQVKTLADPRVAGQLAERYLLARAGEAGPAGLAGAPSPLVALFA
;
A
#
# COMPACT_ATOMS: atom_id res chain seq x y z
N MET A 1 -36.53 -48.37 -3.18
CA MET A 1 -35.47 -47.60 -2.50
C MET A 1 -35.06 -46.43 -3.39
N PRO A 2 -35.37 -45.19 -3.00
CA PRO A 2 -34.51 -44.06 -3.28
C PRO A 2 -33.64 -43.76 -2.02
N PRO A 3 -32.38 -43.35 -2.21
CA PRO A 3 -31.39 -43.29 -1.14
C PRO A 3 -31.60 -42.09 -0.20
N VAL A 4 -31.42 -42.37 1.09
CA VAL A 4 -31.22 -41.37 2.14
C VAL A 4 -29.86 -40.72 1.88
N ALA A 5 -29.83 -39.43 1.57
CA ALA A 5 -28.58 -38.69 1.44
C ALA A 5 -28.09 -38.26 2.83
N ASP A 6 -26.91 -38.73 3.21
CA ASP A 6 -26.21 -38.41 4.45
C ASP A 6 -25.91 -36.89 4.60
N PRO A 7 -26.11 -36.29 5.79
CA PRO A 7 -25.93 -34.85 6.01
C PRO A 7 -24.45 -34.38 6.10
N ILE A 8 -23.47 -35.24 5.81
CA ILE A 8 -22.04 -34.92 6.01
C ILE A 8 -21.39 -34.30 4.75
N LEU A 9 -22.07 -34.31 3.60
CA LEU A 9 -21.55 -33.68 2.35
C LEU A 9 -22.05 -32.25 2.10
N ALA A 10 -22.82 -31.65 3.03
CA ALA A 10 -23.29 -30.26 2.91
C ALA A 10 -22.27 -29.19 3.37
N ALA A 11 -21.08 -29.59 3.82
CA ALA A 11 -20.05 -28.66 4.33
C ALA A 11 -18.95 -28.26 3.33
N LEU A 12 -18.97 -28.81 2.10
CA LEU A 12 -17.93 -28.57 1.09
C LEU A 12 -18.40 -27.87 -0.19
N TYR A 13 -19.70 -27.59 -0.31
CA TYR A 13 -20.26 -26.74 -1.37
C TYR A 13 -21.30 -25.80 -0.77
N GLY A 14 -20.80 -24.76 -0.11
CA GLY A 14 -21.60 -23.61 0.32
C GLY A 14 -22.09 -22.84 -0.89
N ALA A 15 -23.33 -23.16 -1.29
CA ALA A 15 -24.39 -22.26 -1.75
C ALA A 15 -23.97 -20.89 -2.33
N GLY A 16 -24.20 -20.75 -3.64
CA GLY A 16 -24.97 -19.62 -4.19
C GLY A 16 -24.51 -18.21 -3.86
N GLY A 17 -23.42 -17.77 -4.50
CA GLY A 17 -23.18 -16.34 -4.72
C GLY A 17 -23.72 -15.96 -6.10
N GLY A 18 -24.80 -15.18 -6.15
CA GLY A 18 -25.41 -14.71 -7.39
C GLY A 18 -24.41 -13.98 -8.28
N ILE A 19 -24.77 -13.89 -9.56
CA ILE A 19 -24.10 -13.13 -10.61
C ILE A 19 -23.94 -11.69 -10.10
N GLY A 20 -22.78 -11.39 -9.50
CA GLY A 20 -22.48 -10.08 -8.93
C GLY A 20 -22.15 -9.11 -10.04
N ALA A 21 -23.19 -8.57 -10.69
CA ALA A 21 -23.09 -7.28 -11.35
C ALA A 21 -22.43 -6.30 -10.35
N LEU A 22 -21.56 -5.43 -10.83
CA LEU A 22 -21.05 -4.30 -10.06
C LEU A 22 -22.23 -3.58 -9.41
N THR A 23 -22.53 -3.88 -8.14
CA THR A 23 -23.64 -3.20 -7.52
C THR A 23 -23.16 -1.79 -7.23
N ALA A 24 -23.96 -0.79 -7.60
CA ALA A 24 -23.71 0.60 -7.22
C ALA A 24 -23.47 0.74 -5.69
N GLY A 25 -23.89 -0.25 -4.89
CA GLY A 25 -23.63 -0.37 -3.46
C GLY A 25 -22.16 -0.54 -3.07
N ASP A 26 -21.33 -1.26 -3.85
CA ASP A 26 -19.91 -1.45 -3.51
C ASP A 26 -19.10 -0.16 -3.75
N GLY A 27 -19.35 0.51 -4.88
CA GLY A 27 -18.76 1.82 -5.18
C GLY A 27 -19.20 2.92 -4.19
N ALA A 28 -20.49 2.99 -3.87
CA ALA A 28 -21.00 3.91 -2.86
C ALA A 28 -20.42 3.61 -1.46
N GLY A 29 -20.23 2.32 -1.13
CA GLY A 29 -19.57 1.83 0.07
C GLY A 29 -18.13 2.33 0.18
N ALA A 30 -17.34 2.19 -0.89
CA ALA A 30 -15.95 2.64 -0.94
C ALA A 30 -15.83 4.17 -0.73
N ILE A 31 -16.71 4.96 -1.36
CA ILE A 31 -16.74 6.43 -1.18
C ILE A 31 -17.13 6.81 0.25
N ALA A 32 -18.12 6.13 0.85
CA ALA A 32 -18.49 6.34 2.25
C ALA A 32 -17.35 5.94 3.21
N ALA A 33 -16.64 4.84 2.92
CA ALA A 33 -15.46 4.42 3.67
C ALA A 33 -14.33 5.45 3.58
N LEU A 34 -14.07 6.01 2.40
CA LEU A 34 -13.04 7.05 2.20
C LEU A 34 -13.36 8.30 3.00
N ARG A 35 -14.62 8.75 2.98
CA ARG A 35 -15.07 9.90 3.77
C ARG A 35 -14.86 9.68 5.26
N ARG A 36 -15.21 8.50 5.78
CA ARG A 36 -14.96 8.13 7.18
C ARG A 36 -13.46 8.13 7.48
N ALA A 37 -12.66 7.39 6.72
CA ALA A 37 -11.22 7.27 6.93
C ALA A 37 -10.46 8.60 6.84
N SER A 38 -10.99 9.56 6.07
CA SER A 38 -10.42 10.90 5.91
C SER A 38 -10.91 11.90 6.96
N ALA A 39 -11.80 11.50 7.88
CA ALA A 39 -12.30 12.40 8.90
C ALA A 39 -11.16 12.84 9.85
N PRO A 40 -11.15 14.09 10.32
CA PRO A 40 -10.14 14.58 11.26
C PRO A 40 -9.98 13.64 12.46
N GLY A 41 -8.74 13.23 12.73
CA GLY A 41 -8.40 12.35 13.85
C GLY A 41 -8.88 10.90 13.74
N GLU A 42 -9.43 10.43 12.61
CA GLU A 42 -9.69 8.99 12.43
C GLU A 42 -8.40 8.18 12.49
N GLU A 43 -7.32 8.63 11.84
CA GLU A 43 -6.02 7.95 11.89
C GLU A 43 -5.57 7.76 13.35
N THR A 44 -5.55 8.83 14.15
CA THR A 44 -5.18 8.76 15.56
C THR A 44 -6.05 7.77 16.34
N ARG A 45 -7.37 7.78 16.12
CA ARG A 45 -8.31 6.86 16.78
C ARG A 45 -8.09 5.42 16.32
N ALA A 46 -7.80 5.18 15.03
CA ALA A 46 -7.51 3.87 14.49
C ALA A 46 -6.20 3.31 15.07
N LEU A 47 -5.14 4.11 15.13
CA LEU A 47 -3.87 3.70 15.74
C LEU A 47 -4.03 3.43 17.24
N ALA A 48 -4.85 4.21 17.96
CA ALA A 48 -5.14 3.95 19.37
C ALA A 48 -5.91 2.63 19.60
N ARG A 49 -6.79 2.23 18.67
CA ARG A 49 -7.43 0.90 18.69
C ARG A 49 -6.41 -0.20 18.43
N LEU A 50 -5.57 -0.03 17.41
CA LEU A 50 -4.52 -1.00 17.04
C LEU A 50 -3.41 -1.11 18.08
N ALA A 51 -3.23 -0.13 18.96
CA ALA A 51 -2.34 -0.24 20.10
C ALA A 51 -2.74 -1.35 21.09
N ARG A 52 -4.00 -1.81 21.05
CA ARG A 52 -4.51 -2.91 21.86
C ARG A 52 -4.48 -4.25 21.11
N ASP A 53 -3.95 -4.29 19.88
CA ASP A 53 -3.88 -5.50 19.08
C ASP A 53 -2.77 -6.42 19.62
N HIS A 54 -3.17 -7.59 20.14
CA HIS A 54 -2.23 -8.58 20.68
C HIS A 54 -1.29 -9.17 19.62
N GLY A 55 -1.71 -9.22 18.35
CA GLY A 55 -0.86 -9.70 17.26
C GLY A 55 0.31 -8.76 16.98
N LEU A 56 0.06 -7.46 16.95
CA LEU A 56 1.09 -6.43 16.83
C LEU A 56 2.03 -6.42 18.05
N GLY A 57 1.47 -6.58 19.26
CA GLY A 57 2.25 -6.73 20.48
C GLY A 57 3.22 -7.92 20.42
N ARG A 58 2.71 -9.11 20.07
CA ARG A 58 3.54 -10.32 19.89
C ARG A 58 4.57 -10.17 18.77
N ALA A 59 4.26 -9.45 17.69
CA ALA A 59 5.24 -9.17 16.64
C ALA A 59 6.41 -8.33 17.17
N MET A 60 6.13 -7.29 17.94
CA MET A 60 7.17 -6.47 18.57
C MET A 60 7.98 -7.23 19.63
N GLU A 61 7.36 -8.12 20.40
CA GLU A 61 8.08 -9.01 21.33
C GLU A 61 9.07 -9.92 20.59
N ARG A 62 8.63 -10.57 19.50
CA ARG A 62 9.49 -11.41 18.65
C ARG A 62 10.64 -10.60 18.04
N PHE A 63 10.36 -9.38 17.58
CA PHE A 63 11.38 -8.46 17.06
C PHE A 63 12.43 -8.14 18.13
N ARG A 64 12.01 -7.74 19.34
CA ARG A 64 12.91 -7.42 20.46
C ARG A 64 13.79 -8.61 20.83
N ALA A 65 13.20 -9.80 20.93
CA ALA A 65 13.93 -11.03 21.20
C ALA A 65 14.96 -11.35 20.11
N ALA A 66 14.59 -11.22 18.83
CA ALA A 66 15.50 -11.42 17.71
C ALA A 66 16.64 -10.38 17.69
N ALA A 67 16.34 -9.11 17.97
CA ALA A 67 17.33 -8.04 18.02
C ALA A 67 18.32 -8.20 19.19
N ALA A 68 17.88 -8.80 20.30
CA ALA A 68 18.75 -9.15 21.43
C ALA A 68 19.66 -10.35 21.14
N ALA A 69 19.20 -11.31 20.34
CA ALA A 69 19.89 -12.58 20.09
C ALA A 69 21.12 -12.50 19.16
N THR A 70 21.32 -11.38 18.46
CA THR A 70 22.47 -11.18 17.54
C THR A 70 23.12 -9.83 17.78
N SER A 71 24.46 -9.79 17.73
CA SER A 71 25.25 -8.55 17.68
C SER A 71 25.55 -8.09 16.25
N ASP A 72 25.30 -8.95 15.25
CA ASP A 72 25.57 -8.68 13.84
C ASP A 72 24.31 -8.14 13.12
N PRO A 73 24.34 -6.88 12.62
CA PRO A 73 23.26 -6.30 11.83
C PRO A 73 22.98 -7.05 10.52
N ALA A 74 24.00 -7.57 9.85
CA ALA A 74 23.82 -8.29 8.59
C ALA A 74 23.04 -9.60 8.80
N ARG A 75 23.33 -10.30 9.90
CA ARG A 75 22.57 -11.47 10.34
C ARG A 75 21.16 -11.11 10.78
N ALA A 76 20.98 -10.00 11.51
CA ALA A 76 19.66 -9.53 11.94
C ALA A 76 18.73 -9.26 10.75
N LEU A 77 19.25 -8.62 9.70
CA LEU A 77 18.50 -8.32 8.47
C LEU A 77 18.22 -9.55 7.59
N ARG A 78 18.62 -10.74 8.01
CA ARG A 78 18.21 -12.02 7.40
C ARG A 78 17.24 -12.80 8.28
N ASP A 79 16.96 -12.33 9.49
CA ASP A 79 16.00 -12.95 10.40
C ASP A 79 14.57 -12.50 10.04
N PRO A 80 13.66 -13.43 9.69
CA PRO A 80 12.27 -13.09 9.36
C PRO A 80 11.58 -12.29 10.46
N ARG A 81 11.89 -12.55 11.74
CA ARG A 81 11.28 -11.86 12.88
C ARG A 81 11.65 -10.38 12.93
N ILE A 82 12.83 -10.02 12.40
CA ILE A 82 13.25 -8.62 12.25
C ILE A 82 12.54 -8.01 11.05
N LEU A 83 12.61 -8.67 9.89
CA LEU A 83 12.08 -8.13 8.63
C LEU A 83 10.56 -7.97 8.64
N GLU A 84 9.81 -8.89 9.26
CA GLU A 84 8.35 -8.86 9.43
C GLU A 84 7.86 -7.63 10.19
N VAL A 85 8.71 -6.99 10.98
CA VAL A 85 8.38 -5.75 11.70
C VAL A 85 9.02 -4.56 11.01
N LEU A 86 10.32 -4.65 10.73
CA LEU A 86 11.13 -3.55 10.23
C LEU A 86 10.61 -3.03 8.88
N LEU A 87 10.42 -3.91 7.91
CA LEU A 87 10.07 -3.49 6.56
C LEU A 87 8.63 -2.97 6.46
N PRO A 88 7.59 -3.63 7.03
CA PRO A 88 6.24 -3.09 7.04
C PRO A 88 6.14 -1.75 7.78
N ALA A 89 6.81 -1.60 8.92
CA ALA A 89 6.80 -0.35 9.68
C ALA A 89 7.43 0.83 8.93
N MET A 90 8.38 0.53 8.04
CA MET A 90 9.02 1.49 7.14
C MET A 90 8.29 1.63 5.80
N GLY A 91 7.09 1.04 5.69
CA GLY A 91 6.22 1.15 4.53
C GLY A 91 6.59 0.22 3.38
N MET A 92 7.43 -0.80 3.57
CA MET A 92 7.87 -1.76 2.55
C MET A 92 7.40 -3.20 2.86
N PRO A 93 6.09 -3.46 3.08
CA PRO A 93 5.62 -4.80 3.44
C PRO A 93 5.91 -5.87 2.38
N ASP A 94 5.89 -5.51 1.09
CA ASP A 94 6.18 -6.43 -0.02
C ASP A 94 7.66 -6.85 -0.10
N ALA A 95 8.53 -6.18 0.68
CA ALA A 95 9.96 -6.49 0.73
C ALA A 95 10.33 -7.47 1.84
N VAL A 96 9.38 -7.96 2.66
CA VAL A 96 9.65 -8.90 3.76
C VAL A 96 10.36 -10.16 3.28
N GLY A 97 9.99 -10.69 2.11
CA GLY A 97 10.65 -11.84 1.48
C GLY A 97 12.03 -11.54 0.86
N GLN A 98 12.45 -10.28 0.83
CA GLN A 98 13.65 -9.82 0.11
C GLN A 98 14.84 -9.57 1.07
N GLY A 99 15.08 -10.48 2.01
CA GLY A 99 16.10 -10.30 3.07
C GLY A 99 17.51 -9.99 2.55
N GLY A 100 17.90 -10.56 1.40
CA GLY A 100 19.18 -10.23 0.75
C GLY A 100 19.27 -8.77 0.28
N LEU A 101 18.20 -8.23 -0.29
CA LEU A 101 18.11 -6.82 -0.65
C LEU A 101 18.08 -5.94 0.60
N ALA A 102 17.25 -6.30 1.59
CA ALA A 102 17.13 -5.56 2.84
C ALA A 102 18.47 -5.41 3.56
N ALA A 103 19.22 -6.51 3.69
CA ALA A 103 20.56 -6.51 4.25
C ALA A 103 21.49 -5.55 3.49
N ARG A 104 21.53 -5.63 2.15
CA ARG A 104 22.40 -4.78 1.34
C ARG A 104 21.99 -3.31 1.36
N ALA A 105 20.70 -3.02 1.32
CA ALA A 105 20.18 -1.66 1.24
C ALA A 105 20.26 -0.93 2.58
N LEU A 106 19.83 -1.55 3.69
CA LEU A 106 19.81 -0.91 5.01
C LEU A 106 21.20 -0.77 5.64
N MET A 107 22.20 -1.50 5.14
CA MET A 107 23.61 -1.34 5.51
C MET A 107 24.41 -0.48 4.52
N ALA A 108 23.82 -0.07 3.40
CA ALA A 108 24.49 0.77 2.42
C ALA A 108 24.61 2.22 2.93
N ASP A 109 25.56 2.95 2.34
CA ASP A 109 25.74 4.37 2.60
C ASP A 109 24.64 5.21 1.92
N PRO A 110 23.77 5.92 2.66
CA PRO A 110 22.75 6.77 2.05
C PRO A 110 23.33 8.00 1.35
N SER A 111 24.58 8.37 1.64
CA SER A 111 25.27 9.53 1.09
C SER A 111 26.19 9.20 -0.08
N ASP A 112 26.39 7.92 -0.42
CA ASP A 112 27.20 7.54 -1.59
C ASP A 112 26.43 7.80 -2.90
N PRO A 113 26.86 8.77 -3.73
CA PRO A 113 26.16 9.13 -4.96
C PRO A 113 26.23 8.03 -6.03
N LYS A 114 27.14 7.05 -5.90
CA LYS A 114 27.27 5.91 -6.82
C LYS A 114 26.79 4.60 -6.19
N GLY A 115 26.27 4.66 -4.97
CA GLY A 115 25.90 3.51 -4.16
C GLY A 115 24.61 2.82 -4.61
N LEU A 116 24.35 1.63 -4.05
CA LEU A 116 23.15 0.84 -4.32
C LEU A 116 21.86 1.67 -4.14
N LEU A 117 21.78 2.48 -3.09
CA LEU A 117 20.60 3.29 -2.76
C LEU A 117 20.28 4.36 -3.82
N MET A 118 21.23 4.77 -4.66
CA MET A 118 20.98 5.69 -5.79
C MET A 118 20.41 4.99 -7.01
N ARG A 119 20.61 3.67 -7.10
CA ARG A 119 20.14 2.82 -8.20
C ARG A 119 18.76 2.24 -7.95
N LEU A 120 18.30 2.22 -6.70
CA LEU A 120 16.96 1.78 -6.34
C LEU A 120 15.94 2.88 -6.66
N SER A 121 14.90 2.51 -7.41
CA SER A 121 13.81 3.44 -7.75
C SER A 121 12.98 3.84 -6.54
N ASP A 122 12.87 2.93 -5.55
CA ASP A 122 12.12 3.18 -4.32
C ASP A 122 12.97 3.92 -3.28
N LYS A 123 12.63 5.19 -3.06
CA LYS A 123 13.34 6.09 -2.14
C LYS A 123 13.24 5.67 -0.67
N ARG A 124 12.23 4.86 -0.31
CA ARG A 124 12.02 4.38 1.06
C ARG A 124 13.21 3.59 1.59
N TRP A 125 13.96 2.89 0.73
CA TRP A 125 15.20 2.23 1.11
C TRP A 125 16.27 3.19 1.62
N ARG A 126 16.42 4.35 0.97
CA ARG A 126 17.39 5.37 1.35
C ARG A 126 16.98 6.05 2.66
N GLU A 127 15.71 6.41 2.77
CA GLU A 127 15.14 6.97 4.00
C GLU A 127 15.31 5.99 5.18
N ALA A 128 15.09 4.70 4.92
CA ALA A 128 15.23 3.67 5.93
C ALA A 128 16.68 3.46 6.38
N ALA A 129 17.61 3.36 5.42
CA ALA A 129 19.03 3.28 5.71
C ALA A 129 19.53 4.50 6.50
N ALA A 130 19.10 5.71 6.14
CA ALA A 130 19.46 6.93 6.84
C ALA A 130 18.86 7.03 8.26
N THR A 131 17.62 6.57 8.44
CA THR A 131 16.91 6.60 9.72
C THR A 131 17.52 5.63 10.74
N LEU A 132 17.83 4.42 10.28
CA LEU A 132 18.39 3.37 11.15
C LEU A 132 19.89 3.53 11.33
N ASP A 133 20.61 3.97 10.29
CA ASP A 133 22.06 4.11 10.25
C ASP A 133 22.80 2.87 10.81
N LEU A 134 22.35 1.68 10.39
CA LEU A 134 22.87 0.40 10.90
C LEU A 134 24.36 0.22 10.65
N ARG A 135 24.91 0.91 9.65
CA ARG A 135 26.35 0.91 9.36
C ARG A 135 27.17 1.52 10.50
N ARG A 136 26.69 2.62 11.10
CA ARG A 136 27.41 3.31 12.19
C ARG A 136 26.93 2.86 13.57
N ARG A 137 25.62 2.65 13.71
CA ARG A 137 24.98 2.33 14.99
C ARG A 137 24.90 0.83 15.27
N GLY A 138 25.13 -0.01 14.27
CA GLY A 138 24.99 -1.45 14.42
C GLY A 138 23.62 -1.87 14.96
N MET A 139 23.61 -2.86 15.86
CA MET A 139 22.39 -3.37 16.48
C MET A 139 21.78 -2.40 17.51
N ASP A 140 22.52 -1.39 17.97
CA ASP A 140 22.00 -0.42 18.94
C ASP A 140 20.85 0.39 18.33
N ALA A 141 20.85 0.60 17.02
CA ALA A 141 19.72 1.22 16.32
C ALA A 141 18.42 0.41 16.44
N LEU A 142 18.46 -0.92 16.35
CA LEU A 142 17.25 -1.77 16.46
C LEU A 142 16.83 -1.99 17.92
N ARG A 143 17.74 -1.75 18.87
CA ARG A 143 17.50 -1.85 20.31
C ARG A 143 17.08 -0.52 20.94
N ASP A 144 17.32 0.59 20.24
CA ASP A 144 16.94 1.93 20.66
C ASP A 144 15.42 2.02 20.90
N PRO A 145 14.98 2.41 22.12
CA PRO A 145 13.57 2.52 22.46
C PRO A 145 12.79 3.49 21.56
N ALA A 146 13.40 4.59 21.14
CA ALA A 146 12.78 5.55 20.24
C ALA A 146 12.63 5.00 18.82
N VAL A 147 13.59 4.19 18.35
CA VAL A 147 13.43 3.47 17.08
C VAL A 147 12.31 2.43 17.21
N GLN A 148 12.30 1.63 18.27
CA GLN A 148 11.24 0.63 18.48
C GLN A 148 9.84 1.26 18.58
N ALA A 149 9.70 2.40 19.26
CA ALA A 149 8.44 3.13 19.32
C ALA A 149 7.97 3.60 17.94
N ARG A 150 8.89 4.10 17.10
CA ARG A 150 8.59 4.47 15.70
C ARG A 150 8.21 3.25 14.85
N LEU A 151 8.88 2.12 15.04
CA LEU A 151 8.55 0.87 14.34
C LEU A 151 7.16 0.37 14.74
N GLU A 152 6.83 0.41 16.03
CA GLU A 152 5.53 0.01 16.54
C GLU A 152 4.41 0.89 15.98
N GLU A 153 4.62 2.21 15.94
CA GLU A 153 3.67 3.14 15.33
C GLU A 153 3.55 2.92 13.81
N GLY A 154 4.67 2.70 13.12
CA GLY A 154 4.71 2.38 11.70
C GLY A 154 3.96 1.08 11.37
N LEU A 155 4.12 0.06 12.21
CA LEU A 155 3.43 -1.21 12.06
C LEU A 155 1.92 -1.06 12.27
N ARG A 156 1.49 -0.26 13.26
CA ARG A 156 0.08 0.11 13.42
C ARG A 156 -0.47 0.85 12.20
N ARG A 157 0.29 1.81 11.64
CA ARG A 157 -0.12 2.52 10.41
C ARG A 157 -0.24 1.58 9.22
N GLN A 158 0.73 0.68 9.04
CA GLN A 158 0.66 -0.33 8.00
C GLN A 158 -0.59 -1.19 8.19
N ARG A 159 -0.85 -1.66 9.41
CA ARG A 159 -2.01 -2.52 9.67
C ARG A 159 -3.31 -1.79 9.39
N TRP A 160 -3.41 -0.52 9.78
CA TRP A 160 -4.58 0.29 9.45
C TRP A 160 -4.78 0.43 7.95
N HIS A 161 -3.72 0.67 7.17
CA HIS A 161 -3.81 0.70 5.71
C HIS A 161 -4.27 -0.65 5.14
N ALA A 162 -3.76 -1.77 5.67
CA ALA A 162 -4.20 -3.10 5.27
C ALA A 162 -5.67 -3.36 5.61
N ASP A 163 -6.15 -2.93 6.78
CA ASP A 163 -7.56 -3.04 7.17
C ASP A 163 -8.46 -2.18 6.25
N LEU A 164 -8.00 -1.00 5.84
CA LEU A 164 -8.70 -0.15 4.86
C LEU A 164 -8.81 -0.87 3.51
N ASP A 165 -7.70 -1.38 2.99
CA ASP A 165 -7.67 -2.04 1.67
C ASP A 165 -8.39 -3.40 1.67
N SER A 166 -8.37 -4.13 2.79
CA SER A 166 -9.15 -5.34 2.97
C SER A 166 -10.65 -5.06 2.99
N SER A 167 -11.06 -3.87 3.42
CA SER A 167 -12.47 -3.47 3.37
C SER A 167 -12.88 -3.07 1.95
N HIS A 168 -12.06 -2.25 1.28
CA HIS A 168 -12.28 -1.80 -0.10
C HIS A 168 -10.91 -1.63 -0.77
N PRO A 169 -10.59 -2.39 -1.83
CA PRO A 169 -9.28 -2.32 -2.48
C PRO A 169 -8.92 -0.89 -2.95
N GLY A 170 -7.75 -0.40 -2.54
CA GLY A 170 -7.25 0.93 -2.91
C GLY A 170 -7.72 2.06 -1.98
N LEU A 171 -8.45 1.76 -0.92
CA LEU A 171 -8.90 2.76 0.04
C LEU A 171 -7.73 3.49 0.72
N SER A 172 -6.65 2.77 1.06
CA SER A 172 -5.46 3.38 1.65
C SER A 172 -4.71 4.27 0.65
N ASP A 173 -4.65 3.86 -0.61
CA ASP A 173 -4.07 4.63 -1.72
C ASP A 173 -4.84 5.93 -1.96
N ALA A 174 -6.18 5.86 -2.01
CA ALA A 174 -7.06 7.01 -2.16
C ALA A 174 -6.89 8.01 -1.00
N LEU A 175 -6.80 7.50 0.23
CA LEU A 175 -6.55 8.31 1.42
C LEU A 175 -5.17 9.00 1.37
N HIS A 176 -4.14 8.26 1.00
CA HIS A 176 -2.79 8.80 0.83
C HIS A 176 -2.74 9.88 -0.24
N PHE A 177 -3.36 9.64 -1.39
CA PHE A 177 -3.47 10.61 -2.48
C PHE A 177 -4.09 11.92 -1.98
N ARG A 178 -5.23 11.87 -1.26
CA ARG A 178 -5.87 13.08 -0.73
C ARG A 178 -4.97 13.90 0.20
N ARG A 179 -4.10 13.26 0.99
CA ARG A 179 -3.16 13.95 1.88
C ARG A 179 -2.01 14.63 1.12
N ARG A 180 -1.62 14.08 -0.02
CA ARG A 180 -0.45 14.53 -0.79
C ARG A 180 -0.81 15.47 -1.94
N ALA A 181 -2.01 15.33 -2.51
CA ALA A 181 -2.45 15.97 -3.75
C ALA A 181 -2.19 17.49 -3.78
N ALA A 182 -2.40 18.19 -2.67
CA ALA A 182 -2.22 19.64 -2.61
C ALA A 182 -0.75 20.10 -2.81
N SER A 183 0.21 19.22 -2.57
CA SER A 183 1.64 19.49 -2.72
C SER A 183 2.20 19.10 -4.10
N VAL A 184 1.37 18.50 -4.97
CA VAL A 184 1.79 17.95 -6.26
C VAL A 184 1.66 19.01 -7.34
N ASN A 185 2.77 19.34 -8.00
CA ASN A 185 2.84 20.45 -8.97
C ASN A 185 3.07 20.00 -10.41
N SER A 186 3.46 18.74 -10.63
CA SER A 186 3.78 18.23 -11.97
C SER A 186 3.36 16.78 -12.17
N ALA A 187 3.16 16.38 -13.42
CA ALA A 187 2.92 14.99 -13.77
C ALA A 187 4.13 14.09 -13.44
N TYR A 188 5.34 14.65 -13.43
CA TYR A 188 6.55 13.92 -13.04
C TYR A 188 6.57 13.58 -11.55
N GLU A 189 6.07 14.47 -10.68
CA GLU A 189 5.90 14.16 -9.25
C GLU A 189 4.87 13.06 -9.04
N ILE A 190 3.78 13.06 -9.80
CA ILE A 190 2.79 11.97 -9.80
C ILE A 190 3.45 10.66 -10.21
N LEU A 191 4.21 10.65 -11.32
CA LEU A 191 4.85 9.44 -11.83
C LEU A 191 5.98 8.92 -10.93
N GLY A 192 6.64 9.82 -10.20
CA GLY A 192 7.71 9.54 -9.26
C GLY A 192 7.26 8.98 -7.90
N ASP A 193 5.97 9.08 -7.59
CA ASP A 193 5.36 8.46 -6.41
C ASP A 193 4.48 7.28 -6.84
N PRO A 194 4.77 6.05 -6.39
CA PRO A 194 4.04 4.87 -6.84
C PRO A 194 2.55 4.89 -6.45
N VAL A 195 2.19 5.50 -5.33
CA VAL A 195 0.80 5.61 -4.86
C VAL A 195 0.06 6.66 -5.69
N LEU A 196 0.64 7.86 -5.86
CA LEU A 196 0.04 8.90 -6.70
C LEU A 196 -0.14 8.41 -8.14
N ARG A 197 0.86 7.74 -8.69
CA ARG A 197 0.79 7.12 -10.01
C ARG A 197 -0.40 6.17 -10.11
N ARG A 198 -0.53 5.18 -9.21
CA ARG A 198 -1.65 4.22 -9.24
C ARG A 198 -3.00 4.90 -9.17
N VAL A 199 -3.17 5.87 -8.27
CA VAL A 199 -4.45 6.59 -8.10
C VAL A 199 -4.79 7.38 -9.35
N VAL A 200 -3.84 8.17 -9.88
CA VAL A 200 -4.07 9.02 -11.04
C VAL A 200 -4.29 8.19 -12.31
N THR A 201 -3.45 7.18 -12.58
CA THR A 201 -3.63 6.34 -13.77
C THR A 201 -4.94 5.56 -13.68
N GLY A 202 -5.28 4.99 -12.53
CA GLY A 202 -6.53 4.28 -12.33
C GLY A 202 -7.77 5.19 -12.47
N ALA A 203 -7.77 6.38 -11.86
CA ALA A 203 -8.88 7.33 -11.98
C ALA A 203 -9.09 7.84 -13.42
N LEU A 204 -8.01 7.91 -14.21
CA LEU A 204 -8.03 8.33 -15.60
C LEU A 204 -8.26 7.17 -16.58
N GLY A 205 -8.35 5.93 -16.10
CA GLY A 205 -8.47 4.74 -16.94
C GLY A 205 -7.26 4.50 -17.84
N LEU A 206 -6.07 4.91 -17.39
CA LEU A 206 -4.82 4.67 -18.12
C LEU A 206 -4.33 3.23 -17.85
N PRO A 207 -4.02 2.46 -18.90
CA PRO A 207 -3.55 1.07 -18.76
C PRO A 207 -2.19 0.99 -18.05
N MET A 208 -1.94 -0.09 -17.32
CA MET A 208 -0.68 -0.30 -16.59
C MET A 208 0.53 -0.37 -17.52
N GLU A 209 0.32 -0.83 -18.75
CA GLU A 209 1.32 -0.96 -19.82
C GLU A 209 1.94 0.38 -20.21
N ILE A 210 1.30 1.50 -19.86
CA ILE A 210 1.89 2.83 -20.07
C ILE A 210 3.23 2.99 -19.35
N ALA A 211 3.48 2.21 -18.29
CA ALA A 211 4.76 2.19 -17.57
C ALA A 211 5.97 1.79 -18.44
N ILE A 212 5.74 1.13 -19.59
CA ILE A 212 6.77 0.75 -20.56
C ILE A 212 7.20 1.95 -21.43
N GLN A 213 6.34 2.96 -21.55
CA GLN A 213 6.59 4.12 -22.39
C GLN A 213 7.59 5.08 -21.74
N PRO A 214 8.27 5.94 -22.53
CA PRO A 214 9.07 7.04 -21.99
C PRO A 214 8.27 7.91 -21.01
N VAL A 215 8.93 8.40 -19.97
CA VAL A 215 8.27 9.16 -18.87
C VAL A 215 7.56 10.42 -19.38
N GLU A 216 8.06 11.03 -20.46
CA GLU A 216 7.45 12.18 -21.13
C GLU A 216 6.12 11.80 -21.81
N THR A 217 6.02 10.59 -22.35
CA THR A 217 4.78 10.07 -22.94
C THR A 217 3.76 9.76 -21.85
N GLN A 218 4.19 9.16 -20.74
CA GLN A 218 3.35 8.95 -19.56
C GLN A 218 2.82 10.29 -19.02
N ALA A 219 3.69 11.28 -18.86
CA ALA A 219 3.33 12.61 -18.37
C ALA A 219 2.31 13.29 -19.28
N ARG A 220 2.51 13.24 -20.61
CA ARG A 220 1.54 13.78 -21.59
C ARG A 220 0.17 13.11 -21.50
N ALA A 221 0.12 11.80 -21.28
CA ALA A 221 -1.13 11.06 -21.16
C ALA A 221 -1.93 11.43 -19.90
N ILE A 222 -1.23 11.80 -18.81
CA ILE A 222 -1.85 12.37 -17.60
C ILE A 222 -2.34 13.79 -17.90
N THR A 223 -1.47 14.67 -18.41
CA THR A 223 -1.79 16.09 -18.59
C THR A 223 -2.87 16.35 -19.65
N SER A 224 -3.08 15.43 -20.59
CA SER A 224 -4.19 15.53 -21.56
C SER A 224 -5.57 15.34 -20.94
N ARG A 225 -5.65 14.75 -19.74
CA ARG A 225 -6.92 14.46 -19.04
C ARG A 225 -7.02 15.13 -17.67
N LEU A 226 -5.91 15.60 -17.11
CA LEU A 226 -5.81 16.19 -15.77
C LEU A 226 -4.93 17.43 -15.79
N GLN A 227 -5.48 18.56 -15.35
CA GLN A 227 -4.70 19.75 -15.06
C GLN A 227 -4.08 19.61 -13.66
N VAL A 228 -2.79 19.26 -13.56
CA VAL A 228 -2.17 18.90 -12.27
C VAL A 228 -2.33 19.98 -11.19
N LYS A 229 -2.27 21.27 -11.57
CA LYS A 229 -2.44 22.38 -10.63
C LYS A 229 -3.80 22.39 -9.92
N THR A 230 -4.83 21.78 -10.49
CA THR A 230 -6.16 21.73 -9.86
C THR A 230 -6.22 20.74 -8.70
N LEU A 231 -5.22 19.84 -8.55
CA LEU A 231 -5.09 18.96 -7.39
C LEU A 231 -4.83 19.72 -6.08
N ALA A 232 -4.45 21.00 -6.15
CA ALA A 232 -4.42 21.90 -5.02
C ALA A 232 -5.80 22.11 -4.38
N ASP A 233 -6.89 22.00 -5.16
CA ASP A 233 -8.24 22.03 -4.61
C ASP A 233 -8.59 20.64 -4.02
N PRO A 234 -8.85 20.54 -2.70
CA PRO A 234 -9.19 19.28 -2.05
C PRO A 234 -10.46 18.63 -2.61
N ARG A 235 -11.36 19.39 -3.25
CA ARG A 235 -12.56 18.84 -3.92
C ARG A 235 -12.18 18.08 -5.19
N VAL A 236 -11.29 18.64 -6.00
CA VAL A 236 -10.81 17.98 -7.23
C VAL A 236 -10.02 16.73 -6.88
N ALA A 237 -9.13 16.83 -5.88
CA ALA A 237 -8.41 15.67 -5.36
C ALA A 237 -9.37 14.59 -4.82
N GLY A 238 -10.43 15.01 -4.11
CA GLY A 238 -11.48 14.12 -3.62
C GLY A 238 -12.19 13.38 -4.76
N GLN A 239 -12.65 14.09 -5.78
CA GLN A 239 -13.30 13.50 -6.95
C GLN A 239 -12.40 12.50 -7.68
N LEU A 240 -11.10 12.79 -7.82
CA LEU A 240 -10.18 11.87 -8.47
C LEU A 240 -9.96 10.60 -7.63
N ALA A 241 -9.85 10.74 -6.30
CA ALA A 241 -9.77 9.60 -5.38
C ALA A 241 -11.03 8.72 -5.41
N GLU A 242 -12.21 9.34 -5.48
CA GLU A 242 -13.48 8.61 -5.62
C GLU A 242 -13.56 7.87 -6.94
N ARG A 243 -13.18 8.51 -8.06
CA ARG A 243 -13.12 7.86 -9.39
C ARG A 243 -12.16 6.67 -9.39
N TYR A 244 -11.01 6.79 -8.73
CA TYR A 244 -10.08 5.68 -8.55
C TYR A 244 -10.74 4.51 -7.81
N LEU A 245 -11.42 4.75 -6.68
CA LEU A 245 -12.09 3.68 -5.93
C LEU A 245 -13.21 3.00 -6.72
N LEU A 246 -13.97 3.78 -7.50
CA LEU A 246 -14.98 3.22 -8.40
C LEU A 246 -14.35 2.33 -9.47
N ALA A 247 -13.21 2.73 -10.05
CA ALA A 247 -12.49 1.91 -11.01
C ALA A 247 -11.98 0.60 -10.37
N ARG A 248 -11.46 0.66 -9.15
CA ARG A 248 -10.98 -0.51 -8.39
C ARG A 248 -12.08 -1.48 -8.01
N ALA A 249 -13.25 -0.98 -7.62
CA ALA A 249 -14.44 -1.81 -7.39
C ALA A 249 -14.87 -2.51 -8.70
N GLY A 250 -14.75 -1.81 -9.84
CA GLY A 250 -14.92 -2.33 -11.20
C GLY A 250 -14.08 -3.58 -11.50
N GLU A 251 -12.80 -3.53 -11.14
CA GLU A 251 -11.81 -4.57 -11.40
C GLU A 251 -11.89 -5.77 -10.44
N ALA A 252 -12.38 -5.54 -9.22
CA ALA A 252 -12.51 -6.59 -8.19
C ALA A 252 -13.72 -7.53 -8.42
N GLY A 253 -14.60 -7.20 -9.37
CA GLY A 253 -15.70 -8.08 -9.79
C GLY A 253 -15.22 -9.23 -10.70
N PRO A 254 -16.05 -10.26 -10.95
CA PRO A 254 -15.70 -11.41 -11.79
C PRO A 254 -15.31 -11.05 -13.24
N ALA A 255 -15.61 -9.83 -13.69
CA ALA A 255 -15.18 -9.29 -14.98
C ALA A 255 -13.68 -8.94 -15.07
N GLY A 256 -12.96 -8.79 -13.94
CA GLY A 256 -11.51 -8.55 -13.93
C GLY A 256 -10.65 -9.79 -14.20
N LEU A 257 -11.25 -10.98 -14.16
CA LEU A 257 -10.58 -12.26 -14.40
C LEU A 257 -10.72 -12.76 -15.85
N ALA A 258 -11.52 -12.09 -16.68
CA ALA A 258 -11.59 -12.33 -18.11
C ALA A 258 -11.25 -11.01 -18.80
N GLY A 259 -10.14 -10.95 -19.53
CA GLY A 259 -9.73 -9.77 -20.31
C GLY A 259 -10.80 -9.39 -21.34
N ALA A 260 -11.80 -8.62 -20.90
CA ALA A 260 -12.88 -8.10 -21.72
C ALA A 260 -12.72 -6.57 -21.87
N PRO A 261 -12.98 -6.03 -23.06
CA PRO A 261 -12.69 -4.63 -23.38
C PRO A 261 -13.57 -3.67 -22.58
N SER A 262 -13.00 -2.50 -22.30
CA SER A 262 -13.57 -1.41 -21.52
C SER A 262 -15.04 -1.08 -21.88
N PRO A 263 -15.89 -0.73 -20.90
CA PRO A 263 -17.32 -0.47 -21.09
C PRO A 263 -17.66 0.79 -21.89
N LEU A 264 -16.68 1.45 -22.51
CA LEU A 264 -16.91 2.64 -23.36
C LEU A 264 -17.41 2.31 -24.76
N VAL A 265 -17.47 1.03 -25.15
CA VAL A 265 -17.98 0.62 -26.48
C VAL A 265 -19.50 0.43 -26.50
N ALA A 266 -20.16 0.30 -25.33
CA ALA A 266 -21.61 0.06 -25.26
C ALA A 266 -22.48 1.32 -25.46
N LEU A 267 -21.89 2.50 -25.70
CA LEU A 267 -22.65 3.74 -25.95
C LEU A 267 -22.75 4.12 -27.44
N PHE A 268 -22.22 3.30 -28.35
CA PHE A 268 -22.25 3.56 -29.80
C PHE A 268 -22.66 2.34 -30.63
N ALA A 269 -23.39 1.39 -30.04
CA ALA A 269 -24.05 0.29 -30.76
C ALA A 269 -25.56 0.41 -30.60
#